data_AF-A0A537QSL7-F1
#
_entry.id   AF-A0A537QSL7-F1
#
_cell.length_a   1.000
_cell.length_b   1.000
_cell.length_c   1.000
_cell.angle_alpha   90.00
_cell.angle_beta   90.00
_cell.angle_gamma   90.00
#
_symmetry.space_group_name_H-M   'P 1'
#
loop_
_entity.id
_entity.type
_entity.pdbx_description
1 polymer ?
#
loop_
_entity_poly.entity_id
_entity_poly.type
_entity_poly.pdbx_seq_one_letter_code
_entity_poly.pdbx_strand_id
1 'polypeptide(L)'
;MAETSIEWTDATWNPVAGCTVLTAGCTNCYAMRMAARLERVLDRLDAIRRVPAAIRFVSLEPLIGSVAQGDLTGIDWAIVGGASGPRARGMNAEWVDEIEAMCRRSGTAFFFKQWGGKNKKAAGRLLRGRTYDELPGLSM
;
A
#
# COMPACT_ATOMS: atom_id res chain seq x y z
N MET A 1 11.68 -4.76 14.91
CA MET A 1 11.92 -4.00 13.66
C MET A 1 13.08 -4.69 12.96
N ALA A 2 13.00 -4.89 11.65
CA ALA A 2 14.07 -5.54 10.88
C ALA A 2 14.87 -4.46 10.15
N GLU A 3 16.20 -4.58 10.17
CA GLU A 3 17.08 -3.76 9.33
C GLU A 3 16.79 -4.06 7.85
N THR A 4 16.77 -3.01 7.03
CA THR A 4 16.32 -3.10 5.63
C THR A 4 17.49 -3.02 4.66
N SER A 5 17.39 -3.74 3.54
CA SER A 5 18.36 -3.72 2.45
C SER A 5 18.15 -2.55 1.46
N ILE A 6 17.39 -1.53 1.86
CA ILE A 6 17.07 -0.36 1.03
C ILE A 6 17.95 0.78 1.51
N GLU A 7 18.90 1.23 0.67
CA GLU A 7 19.99 2.14 1.07
C GLU A 7 19.55 3.48 1.67
N TRP A 8 18.33 3.94 1.36
CA TRP A 8 17.77 5.21 1.85
C TRP A 8 16.78 5.02 3.01
N THR A 9 16.64 3.82 3.55
CA THR A 9 15.67 3.50 4.60
C THR A 9 16.37 2.88 5.80
N ASP A 10 16.12 3.39 7.01
CA ASP A 10 16.70 2.83 8.24
C ASP A 10 15.92 1.61 8.78
N ALA A 11 14.62 1.50 8.45
CA ALA A 11 13.78 0.36 8.84
C ALA A 11 12.61 0.17 7.86
N THR A 12 12.28 -1.08 7.53
CA THR A 12 11.07 -1.39 6.75
C THR A 12 9.99 -2.08 7.58
N TRP A 13 8.74 -1.79 7.24
CA TRP A 13 7.59 -2.51 7.77
C TRP A 13 6.60 -2.83 6.65
N ASN A 14 6.35 -4.11 6.41
CA ASN A 14 5.49 -4.57 5.32
C ASN A 14 4.01 -4.69 5.76
N PRO A 15 3.06 -3.92 5.18
CA PRO A 15 1.67 -3.86 5.62
C PRO A 15 0.68 -4.66 4.74
N VAL A 16 1.02 -5.87 4.28
CA VAL A 16 0.07 -6.68 3.47
C VAL A 16 -0.95 -7.43 4.33
N ALA A 17 -2.26 -7.19 4.11
CA ALA A 17 -3.37 -8.01 4.66
C ALA A 17 -4.68 -7.93 3.83
N GLY A 18 -5.42 -9.05 3.66
CA GLY A 18 -6.78 -9.07 3.06
C GLY A 18 -7.33 -10.44 2.58
N CYS A 19 -8.62 -10.72 2.83
CA CYS A 19 -9.41 -11.89 2.38
C CYS A 19 -10.89 -11.51 2.16
N THR A 20 -11.54 -12.03 1.10
CA THR A 20 -12.97 -11.80 0.80
C THR A 20 -13.80 -13.02 1.22
N VAL A 21 -14.94 -12.80 1.90
CA VAL A 21 -15.86 -13.87 2.32
C VAL A 21 -16.67 -14.36 1.13
N LEU A 22 -16.39 -15.58 0.67
CA LEU A 22 -17.11 -16.22 -0.43
C LEU A 22 -18.10 -17.29 0.05
N THR A 23 -17.84 -17.88 1.22
CA THR A 23 -18.67 -18.93 1.81
C THR A 23 -18.65 -18.85 3.34
N ALA A 24 -19.57 -19.55 4.01
CA ALA A 24 -19.60 -19.66 5.46
C ALA A 24 -18.29 -20.20 6.06
N GLY A 25 -17.51 -20.98 5.30
CA GLY A 25 -16.21 -21.50 5.74
C GLY A 25 -15.10 -20.44 5.87
N CYS A 26 -15.29 -19.24 5.29
CA CYS A 26 -14.30 -18.17 5.37
C CYS A 26 -14.12 -17.67 6.82
N THR A 27 -15.18 -17.59 7.64
CA THR A 27 -15.13 -16.97 8.98
C THR A 27 -14.21 -17.70 9.97
N ASN A 28 -13.86 -18.97 9.72
CA ASN A 28 -12.94 -19.77 10.53
C ASN A 28 -11.64 -20.16 9.81
N CYS A 29 -11.43 -19.67 8.59
CA CYS A 29 -10.24 -19.96 7.79
C CYS A 29 -9.01 -19.21 8.32
N TYR A 30 -7.84 -19.87 8.32
CA TYR A 30 -6.57 -19.26 8.73
C TYR A 30 -6.25 -17.96 7.97
N ALA A 31 -6.68 -17.86 6.69
CA ALA A 31 -6.51 -16.68 5.87
C ALA A 31 -7.39 -15.49 6.32
N MET A 32 -8.60 -15.73 6.85
CA MET A 32 -9.43 -14.68 7.45
C MET A 32 -8.87 -14.20 8.79
N ARG A 33 -8.34 -15.11 9.62
CA ARG A 33 -7.62 -14.73 10.85
C ARG A 33 -6.37 -13.90 10.56
N MET A 34 -5.68 -14.18 9.45
CA MET A 34 -4.58 -13.34 8.93
C MET A 34 -5.07 -12.04 8.27
N ALA A 35 -6.29 -12.00 7.73
CA ALA A 35 -6.88 -10.80 7.10
C ALA A 35 -7.42 -9.78 8.10
N ALA A 36 -7.85 -10.20 9.30
CA ALA A 36 -8.13 -9.32 10.45
C ALA A 36 -6.93 -8.42 10.83
N ARG A 37 -5.78 -8.66 10.22
CA ARG A 37 -4.58 -7.83 10.31
C ARG A 37 -4.68 -6.53 9.49
N LEU A 38 -5.70 -6.33 8.65
CA LEU A 38 -5.88 -5.10 7.84
C LEU A 38 -6.36 -3.90 8.68
N GLU A 39 -7.26 -4.08 9.65
CA GLU A 39 -7.54 -3.03 10.64
C GLU A 39 -6.25 -2.66 11.39
N ARG A 40 -5.48 -3.68 11.80
CA ARG A 40 -4.15 -3.50 12.39
C ARG A 40 -3.09 -2.95 11.43
N VAL A 41 -3.37 -2.78 10.14
CA VAL A 41 -2.47 -2.15 9.17
C VAL A 41 -2.68 -0.64 9.17
N LEU A 42 -3.93 -0.17 9.27
CA LEU A 42 -4.21 1.26 9.37
C LEU A 42 -3.70 1.83 10.70
N ASP A 43 -3.83 1.08 11.80
CA ASP A 43 -3.23 1.45 13.11
C ASP A 43 -1.70 1.67 13.06
N ARG A 44 -1.03 1.14 12.03
CA ARG A 44 0.42 1.30 11.86
C ARG A 44 0.81 2.68 11.37
N LEU A 45 -0.10 3.38 10.71
CA LEU A 45 0.14 4.75 10.27
C LEU A 45 0.46 5.63 11.49
N ASP A 46 -0.25 5.44 12.60
CA ASP A 46 0.04 6.11 13.87
C ASP A 46 1.39 5.74 14.48
N ALA A 47 1.80 4.49 14.35
CA ALA A 47 3.12 4.06 14.82
C ALA A 47 4.24 4.66 13.97
N ILE A 48 4.10 4.69 12.65
CA ILE A 48 5.09 5.26 11.72
C ILE A 48 5.29 6.76 11.98
N ARG A 49 4.21 7.50 12.26
CA ARG A 49 4.28 8.93 12.61
C ARG A 49 5.17 9.22 13.82
N ARG A 50 5.26 8.29 14.76
CA ARG A 50 6.07 8.44 15.99
C ARG A 50 7.54 8.11 15.78
N VAL A 51 7.91 7.50 14.66
CA VAL A 51 9.31 7.18 14.36
C VAL A 51 10.02 8.46 13.93
N PRO A 52 11.20 8.79 14.51
CA PRO A 52 12.04 9.88 14.05
C PRO A 52 12.77 9.43 12.77
N ALA A 53 12.06 9.46 11.64
CA ALA A 53 12.59 9.13 10.32
C ALA A 53 12.61 10.39 9.44
N ALA A 54 13.66 10.53 8.63
CA ALA A 54 13.79 11.61 7.64
C ALA A 54 12.78 11.49 6.49
N ILE A 55 12.26 10.29 6.26
CA ILE A 55 11.18 9.98 5.31
C ILE A 55 10.31 8.88 5.92
N ARG A 56 9.01 9.12 6.00
CA ARG A 56 7.99 8.13 6.37
C ARG A 56 7.23 7.73 5.12
N PHE A 57 7.32 6.46 4.74
CA PHE A 57 6.58 5.96 3.59
C PHE A 57 5.72 4.76 3.93
N VAL A 58 4.68 4.56 3.12
CA VAL A 58 3.82 3.38 3.14
C VAL A 58 3.83 2.72 1.76
N SER A 59 4.04 1.40 1.74
CA SER A 59 3.92 0.60 0.52
C SER A 59 2.66 -0.25 0.60
N LEU A 60 1.66 0.13 -0.19
CA LEU A 60 0.35 -0.52 -0.30
C LEU A 60 0.40 -1.57 -1.41
N GLU A 61 1.25 -2.58 -1.21
CA GLU A 61 1.57 -3.60 -2.21
C GLU A 61 1.66 -5.03 -1.64
N PRO A 62 0.91 -6.02 -2.17
CA PRO A 62 -0.14 -5.84 -3.16
C PRO A 62 -1.39 -5.18 -2.56
N LEU A 63 -1.95 -4.20 -3.26
CA LEU A 63 -3.25 -3.65 -2.91
C LEU A 63 -4.34 -4.68 -3.20
N ILE A 64 -4.94 -5.21 -2.13
CA ILE A 64 -5.92 -6.30 -2.18
C ILE A 64 -7.28 -5.92 -1.59
N GLY A 65 -7.46 -4.65 -1.22
CA GLY A 65 -8.69 -4.08 -0.70
C GLY A 65 -8.60 -2.56 -0.59
N SER A 66 -9.74 -1.91 -0.39
CA SER A 66 -9.82 -0.48 -0.11
C SER A 66 -9.12 -0.13 1.20
N VAL A 67 -8.50 1.06 1.22
CA VAL A 67 -7.89 1.66 2.41
C VAL A 67 -8.47 3.05 2.68
N ALA A 68 -9.68 3.32 2.21
CA ALA A 68 -10.34 4.63 2.32
C ALA A 68 -10.50 5.15 3.76
N GLN A 69 -10.46 4.24 4.75
CA GLN A 69 -10.50 4.59 6.18
C GLN A 69 -9.14 5.01 6.76
N GLY A 70 -8.06 4.90 5.98
CA GLY A 70 -6.72 5.28 6.41
C GLY A 70 -6.52 6.80 6.42
N ASP A 71 -5.54 7.24 7.21
CA ASP A 71 -5.12 8.63 7.26
C ASP A 71 -3.62 8.72 6.93
N LEU A 72 -3.30 9.42 5.84
CA LEU A 72 -1.93 9.61 5.36
C LEU A 72 -1.28 10.89 5.88
N THR A 73 -1.93 11.64 6.76
CA THR A 73 -1.35 12.83 7.40
C THR A 73 -0.02 12.46 8.09
N GLY A 74 1.04 13.22 7.83
CA GLY A 74 2.38 12.94 8.37
C GLY A 74 3.09 11.74 7.75
N ILE A 75 2.59 11.22 6.63
CA ILE A 75 3.29 10.26 5.76
C ILE A 75 3.79 11.02 4.53
N ASP A 76 5.07 10.89 4.23
CA ASP A 76 5.74 11.65 3.17
C ASP A 76 5.54 10.99 1.80
N TRP A 77 5.44 9.65 1.75
CA TRP A 77 5.35 8.92 0.49
C TRP A 77 4.43 7.69 0.53
N ALA A 78 3.54 7.56 -0.45
CA ALA A 78 2.70 6.40 -0.65
C ALA A 78 3.02 5.71 -1.98
N ILE A 79 3.36 4.43 -1.90
CA ILE A 79 3.66 3.57 -3.05
C ILE A 79 2.49 2.60 -3.23
N VAL A 80 1.88 2.59 -4.41
CA VAL A 80 0.72 1.74 -4.72
C VAL A 80 1.06 0.77 -5.84
N GLY A 81 0.65 -0.49 -5.69
CA GLY A 81 0.91 -1.52 -6.68
C GLY A 81 0.15 -2.82 -6.47
N GLY A 82 -0.21 -3.47 -7.58
CA GLY A 82 -0.93 -4.75 -7.56
C GLY A 82 -0.03 -5.97 -7.43
N ALA A 83 -0.66 -7.12 -7.11
CA ALA A 83 0.03 -8.40 -6.97
C ALA A 83 0.66 -8.87 -8.28
N SER A 84 1.83 -9.50 -8.23
CA SER A 84 2.49 -10.09 -9.40
C SER A 84 2.63 -11.61 -9.29
N GLY A 85 2.60 -12.30 -10.43
CA GLY A 85 2.87 -13.74 -10.53
C GLY A 85 1.67 -14.58 -10.99
N PRO A 86 1.81 -15.92 -11.07
CA PRO A 86 0.83 -16.80 -11.70
C PRO A 86 -0.58 -16.75 -11.09
N ARG A 87 -0.67 -16.36 -9.82
CA ARG A 87 -1.92 -16.22 -9.03
C ARG A 87 -2.20 -14.78 -8.61
N ALA A 88 -1.67 -13.81 -9.34
CA ALA A 88 -1.91 -12.39 -9.08
C ALA A 88 -3.41 -12.08 -9.09
N ARG A 89 -3.89 -11.46 -8.00
CA ARG A 89 -5.24 -10.90 -7.92
C ARG A 89 -5.28 -9.57 -8.68
N GLY A 90 -6.40 -9.27 -9.32
CA GLY A 90 -6.65 -7.96 -9.91
C GLY A 90 -6.80 -6.90 -8.84
N MET A 91 -6.28 -5.70 -9.12
CA MET A 91 -6.43 -4.51 -8.28
C MET A 91 -7.58 -3.67 -8.83
N ASN A 92 -8.49 -3.22 -7.97
CA ASN A 92 -9.56 -2.31 -8.38
C ASN A 92 -8.98 -0.89 -8.56
N ALA A 93 -9.32 -0.23 -9.66
CA ALA A 93 -8.92 1.14 -9.95
C ALA A 93 -9.47 2.14 -8.93
N GLU A 94 -10.66 1.89 -8.39
CA GLU A 94 -11.28 2.74 -7.36
C GLU A 94 -10.41 2.84 -6.10
N TRP A 95 -9.77 1.74 -5.68
CA TRP A 95 -8.88 1.75 -4.52
C TRP A 95 -7.61 2.59 -4.76
N VAL A 96 -7.11 2.60 -6.00
CA VAL A 96 -5.97 3.45 -6.38
C VAL A 96 -6.38 4.92 -6.36
N ASP A 97 -7.56 5.23 -6.88
CA ASP A 97 -8.13 6.58 -6.91
C ASP A 97 -8.41 7.11 -5.50
N GLU A 98 -8.89 6.26 -4.58
CA GLU A 98 -9.06 6.59 -3.16
C GLU A 98 -7.72 7.02 -2.53
N ILE A 99 -6.66 6.23 -2.75
CA ILE A 99 -5.33 6.52 -2.21
C ILE A 99 -4.74 7.79 -2.81
N GLU A 100 -4.88 7.99 -4.12
CA GLU A 100 -4.41 9.21 -4.79
C GLU A 100 -5.09 10.45 -4.19
N ALA A 101 -6.41 10.39 -4.02
CA ALA A 101 -7.16 11.47 -3.39
C ALA A 101 -6.74 11.69 -1.92
N MET A 102 -6.45 10.62 -1.16
CA MET A 102 -5.90 10.72 0.20
C MET A 102 -4.55 11.44 0.19
N CYS A 103 -3.65 11.07 -0.72
CA CYS A 103 -2.32 11.67 -0.84
C CYS A 103 -2.40 13.17 -1.14
N ARG A 104 -3.30 13.59 -2.04
CA ARG A 104 -3.52 15.01 -2.33
C ARG A 104 -4.01 15.79 -1.13
N ARG A 105 -4.88 15.20 -0.30
CA ARG A 105 -5.39 15.86 0.91
C ARG A 105 -4.32 15.97 2.01
N SER A 106 -3.45 14.98 2.14
CA SER A 106 -2.42 14.93 3.19
C SER A 106 -1.09 15.58 2.81
N GLY A 107 -0.91 15.95 1.53
CA GLY A 107 0.38 16.41 1.01
C GLY A 107 1.42 15.30 0.85
N THR A 108 0.98 14.03 0.84
CA THR A 108 1.84 12.85 0.66
C THR A 108 2.19 12.70 -0.82
N ALA A 109 3.46 12.43 -1.13
CA ALA A 109 3.87 12.10 -2.50
C ALA A 109 3.24 10.78 -2.94
N PHE A 110 2.74 10.71 -4.17
CA PHE A 110 2.08 9.52 -4.70
C PHE A 110 2.88 8.85 -5.82
N PHE A 111 3.24 7.59 -5.61
CA PHE A 111 3.92 6.76 -6.60
C PHE A 111 3.08 5.55 -6.99
N PHE A 112 2.66 5.50 -8.25
CA PHE A 112 1.95 4.36 -8.81
C PHE A 112 2.94 3.42 -9.52
N LYS A 113 3.22 2.29 -8.89
CA LYS A 113 4.24 1.36 -9.37
C LYS A 113 3.77 0.52 -10.55
N GLN A 114 2.62 -0.14 -10.43
CA GLN A 114 2.07 -1.05 -11.45
C GLN A 114 0.67 -1.59 -11.09
N TRP A 115 -0.11 -2.02 -12.09
CA TRP A 115 -1.39 -2.71 -11.89
C TRP A 115 -1.25 -4.15 -11.35
N GLY A 116 -0.10 -4.80 -11.55
CA GLY A 116 0.08 -6.22 -11.22
C GLY A 116 -0.52 -7.16 -12.28
N GLY A 117 -0.39 -8.47 -12.06
CA GLY A 117 -0.85 -9.50 -12.99
C GLY A 117 0.17 -10.60 -13.26
N LYS A 118 -0.23 -11.57 -14.08
CA LYS A 118 0.63 -12.72 -14.47
C LYS A 118 1.89 -12.26 -15.21
N ASN A 119 1.77 -11.23 -16.04
CA ASN A 119 2.90 -10.60 -16.73
C ASN A 119 3.05 -9.15 -16.26
N LYS A 120 3.92 -8.94 -15.25
CA LYS A 120 4.20 -7.61 -14.69
C LYS A 120 4.65 -6.57 -15.72
N LYS A 121 5.30 -6.99 -16.81
CA LYS A 121 5.73 -6.08 -17.89
C LYS A 121 4.56 -5.62 -18.77
N ALA A 122 3.49 -6.41 -18.86
CA ALA A 122 2.31 -6.09 -19.65
C ALA A 122 1.29 -5.24 -18.89
N ALA A 123 1.28 -5.32 -17.56
CA ALA A 123 0.32 -4.63 -16.71
C ALA A 123 0.46 -3.09 -16.69
N GLY A 124 1.64 -2.57 -17.05
CA GLY A 124 1.88 -1.15 -17.23
C GLY A 124 1.89 -0.32 -15.93
N ARG A 125 2.24 0.96 -16.09
CA ARG A 125 2.34 1.99 -15.03
C ARG A 125 1.37 3.16 -15.24
N LEU A 126 0.50 3.06 -16.23
CA LEU A 126 -0.40 4.14 -16.58
C LEU A 126 -1.64 4.07 -15.69
N LEU A 127 -1.85 5.12 -14.91
CA LEU A 127 -3.10 5.40 -14.21
C LEU A 127 -3.71 6.62 -14.91
N ARG A 128 -4.96 6.53 -15.37
CA ARG A 128 -5.63 7.64 -16.10
C ARG A 128 -4.79 8.21 -17.26
N GLY A 129 -4.08 7.34 -17.99
CA GLY A 129 -3.27 7.72 -19.15
C GLY A 129 -1.92 8.37 -18.85
N ARG A 130 -1.50 8.48 -17.57
CA ARG A 130 -0.19 9.04 -17.19
C ARG A 130 0.52 8.19 -16.14
N THR A 131 1.82 8.40 -15.97
CA THR A 131 2.57 7.83 -14.83
C THR A 131 2.49 8.76 -13.62
N TYR A 132 2.64 8.18 -12.44
CA TYR A 132 2.71 8.91 -11.17
C TYR A 132 3.98 8.44 -10.49
N ASP A 133 5.03 9.25 -10.56
CA ASP A 133 6.40 8.91 -10.14
C ASP A 133 6.93 9.89 -9.07
N GLU A 134 6.03 10.45 -8.26
CA GLU A 134 6.39 11.46 -7.27
C GLU A 134 7.33 10.87 -6.21
N LEU A 135 8.30 11.68 -5.80
CA LEU A 135 9.23 11.39 -4.71
C LEU A 135 8.92 12.34 -3.54
N PRO A 136 9.10 11.89 -2.29
CA PRO A 136 8.92 12.76 -1.15
C PRO A 136 10.03 13.82 -1.11
N GLY A 137 9.67 15.02 -0.64
CA GLY A 137 10.67 15.94 -0.13
C GLY A 137 11.26 15.41 1.18
N LEU A 138 12.46 15.85 1.54
CA LEU A 138 13.02 15.57 2.87
C LEU A 138 12.10 16.16 3.94
N SER A 139 11.62 15.34 4.88
CA SER A 139 10.92 15.85 6.05
C SER A 139 11.96 16.45 6.99
N MET A 140 11.90 17.78 7.22
CA MET A 140 12.74 18.46 8.22
C MET A 140 12.32 18.11 9.64
#